data_AF-A0A519ZC10-F1
#
_entry.id   AF-A0A519ZC10-F1
#
_cell.length_a   1.000
_cell.length_b   1.000
_cell.length_c   1.000
_cell.angle_alpha   90.00
_cell.angle_beta   90.00
_cell.angle_gamma   90.00
#
_symmetry.space_group_name_H-M   'P 1'
#
loop_
_entity.id
_entity.type
_entity.pdbx_description
1 polymer ?
#
loop_
_entity_poly.entity_id
_entity_poly.type
_entity_poly.pdbx_seq_one_letter_code
_entity_poly.pdbx_strand_id
1 'polypeptide(L)'
;MTAASPAMPRALWALMVGNFVIGTGVMVVPGTLTDISTSLNVSIPQAGQLITAAAILMGLGAPAFASLVAGWDRRRLLALSLVWYGLLTGACALAPSYATLLPLRVLAVIAPAIFT
;
A
#
# COMPACT_ATOMS: atom_id res chain seq x y z
N MET A 1 -35.18 -26.76 2.60
CA MET A 1 -35.08 -25.60 1.69
C MET A 1 -33.66 -25.06 1.83
N THR A 2 -32.75 -25.46 0.95
CA THR A 2 -31.36 -24.99 0.91
C THR A 2 -31.34 -23.62 0.24
N ALA A 3 -31.12 -22.55 1.02
CA ALA A 3 -30.92 -21.22 0.47
C ALA A 3 -29.66 -21.26 -0.42
N ALA A 4 -29.81 -21.12 -1.73
CA ALA A 4 -28.69 -20.95 -2.64
C ALA A 4 -27.90 -19.70 -2.19
N SER A 5 -26.65 -19.88 -1.79
CA SER A 5 -25.77 -18.76 -1.46
C SER A 5 -25.70 -17.82 -2.67
N PRO A 6 -25.96 -16.52 -2.51
CA PRO A 6 -25.81 -15.60 -3.64
C PRO A 6 -24.38 -15.69 -4.15
N ALA A 7 -24.21 -15.87 -5.45
CA ALA A 7 -22.88 -15.88 -6.07
C ALA A 7 -22.16 -14.58 -5.68
N MET A 8 -20.96 -14.71 -5.11
CA MET A 8 -20.15 -13.57 -4.65
C MET A 8 -20.06 -12.52 -5.76
N PRO A 9 -20.48 -11.26 -5.51
CA PRO A 9 -20.33 -10.17 -6.46
C PRO A 9 -18.89 -10.11 -6.99
N ARG A 10 -18.71 -10.00 -8.31
CA ARG A 10 -17.37 -9.92 -8.95
C ARG A 10 -16.45 -8.84 -8.34
N ALA A 11 -17.05 -7.79 -7.76
CA ALA A 11 -16.34 -6.74 -7.04
C ALA A 11 -15.62 -7.25 -5.78
N LEU A 12 -16.18 -8.22 -5.05
CA LEU A 12 -15.54 -8.80 -3.87
C LEU A 12 -14.30 -9.60 -4.22
N TRP A 13 -14.31 -10.34 -5.34
CA TRP A 13 -13.10 -11.00 -5.83
C TRP A 13 -11.98 -9.99 -6.16
N ALA A 14 -12.32 -8.88 -6.82
CA ALA A 14 -11.35 -7.82 -7.10
C ALA A 14 -10.81 -7.16 -5.82
N LEU A 15 -11.67 -6.94 -4.82
CA LEU A 15 -11.29 -6.42 -3.51
C LEU A 15 -10.33 -7.36 -2.77
N MET A 16 -10.65 -8.65 -2.75
CA MET A 16 -9.82 -9.67 -2.11
C MET A 16 -8.43 -9.73 -2.75
N VAL A 17 -8.37 -9.77 -4.08
CA VAL A 17 -7.09 -9.79 -4.81
C VAL A 17 -6.32 -8.49 -4.60
N GLY A 18 -6.99 -7.33 -4.66
CA GLY A 18 -6.33 -6.04 -4.42
C GLY A 18 -5.77 -5.92 -3.01
N ASN A 19 -6.53 -6.34 -2.00
CA ASN A 19 -6.08 -6.33 -0.62
C ASN A 19 -4.94 -7.32 -0.37
N PHE A 20 -4.96 -8.47 -1.05
CA PHE A 20 -3.86 -9.44 -1.02
C PHE A 20 -2.58 -8.83 -1.60
N VAL A 21 -2.64 -8.25 -2.79
CA VAL A 21 -1.48 -7.60 -3.45
C VAL A 21 -0.91 -6.47 -2.58
N ILE A 22 -1.77 -5.62 -2.03
CA ILE A 22 -1.39 -4.54 -1.12
C ILE A 22 -0.73 -5.10 0.14
N GLY A 23 -1.37 -6.08 0.79
CA GLY A 23 -0.86 -6.71 2.01
C GLY A 23 0.53 -7.34 1.79
N THR A 24 0.72 -8.06 0.68
CA THR A 24 2.01 -8.64 0.33
C THR A 24 3.07 -7.56 0.13
N GLY A 25 2.81 -6.52 -0.67
CA GLY A 25 3.82 -5.49 -0.95
C GLY A 25 4.14 -4.59 0.26
N VAL A 26 3.21 -4.45 1.21
CA VAL A 26 3.48 -3.78 2.50
C VAL A 26 4.37 -4.64 3.40
N MET A 27 4.09 -5.95 3.50
CA MET A 27 4.84 -6.89 4.35
C MET A 27 6.22 -7.30 3.79
N VAL A 28 6.45 -7.19 2.48
CA VAL A 28 7.76 -7.48 1.88
C VAL A 28 8.87 -6.55 2.42
N VAL A 29 8.57 -5.28 2.71
CA VAL A 29 9.58 -4.31 3.17
C VAL A 29 10.19 -4.64 4.53
N PRO A 30 9.42 -4.95 5.58
CA PRO A 30 10.01 -5.45 6.82
C PRO A 30 10.81 -6.74 6.62
N GLY A 31 10.37 -7.63 5.72
CA GLY A 31 11.10 -8.87 5.41
C GLY A 31 12.43 -8.65 4.66
N THR A 32 12.54 -7.56 3.91
CA THR A 32 13.73 -7.20 3.10
C THR A 32 14.53 -6.05 3.73
N LEU A 33 14.27 -5.71 4.99
CA LEU A 33 14.90 -4.55 5.65
C LEU A 33 16.43 -4.67 5.67
N THR A 34 16.96 -5.87 5.91
CA THR A 34 18.41 -6.11 5.88
C THR A 34 18.96 -5.92 4.47
N ASP A 35 18.27 -6.40 3.43
CA ASP A 35 18.69 -6.22 2.03
C ASP A 35 18.65 -4.75 1.60
N ILE A 36 17.65 -4.00 2.07
CA ILE A 36 17.56 -2.54 1.87
C ILE A 36 18.75 -1.87 2.57
N SER A 37 19.07 -2.26 3.80
CA SER A 37 20.17 -1.68 4.56
C SER A 37 21.53 -1.90 3.87
N THR A 38 21.78 -3.10 3.34
CA THR A 38 23.03 -3.45 2.65
C THR A 38 23.10 -2.80 1.26
N SER A 39 22.01 -2.83 0.50
CA SER A 39 21.95 -2.26 -0.86
C SER A 39 22.10 -0.74 -0.88
N LEU A 40 21.54 -0.05 0.12
CA LEU A 40 21.57 1.41 0.22
C LEU A 40 22.68 1.93 1.15
N ASN A 41 23.48 1.03 1.72
CA ASN A 41 24.55 1.34 2.67
C ASN A 41 24.08 2.21 3.86
N VAL A 42 22.86 1.95 4.34
CA VAL A 42 22.24 2.66 5.47
C VAL A 42 22.16 1.76 6.69
N SER A 43 22.11 2.36 7.88
CA SER A 43 21.96 1.58 9.11
C SER A 43 20.58 0.92 9.21
N ILE A 44 20.49 -0.24 9.87
CA ILE A 44 19.23 -0.95 10.13
C ILE A 44 18.18 -0.03 10.80
N PRO A 45 18.51 0.81 11.81
CA PRO A 45 17.56 1.75 12.40
C PRO A 45 17.04 2.79 11.41
N GLN A 46 17.88 3.26 10.47
CA GLN A 46 17.44 4.16 9.40
C GLN A 46 16.48 3.45 8.45
N ALA A 47 16.81 2.23 7.99
CA ALA A 47 15.90 1.45 7.16
C ALA A 47 14.55 1.19 7.86
N GLY A 48 14.56 0.99 9.18
CA GLY A 48 13.34 0.87 9.99
C GLY A 48 12.43 2.10 9.96
N GLN A 49 12.98 3.30 9.75
CA GLN A 49 12.16 4.51 9.66
C GLN A 49 11.23 4.52 8.44
N LEU A 50 11.54 3.78 7.37
CA LEU A 50 10.62 3.57 6.25
C LEU A 50 9.30 2.95 6.70
N ILE A 51 9.38 1.98 7.62
CA ILE A 51 8.22 1.28 8.17
C ILE A 51 7.47 2.20 9.12
N THR A 52 8.17 2.90 10.01
CA THR A 52 7.54 3.83 10.95
C THR A 52 6.82 4.97 10.23
N ALA A 53 7.45 5.59 9.24
CA ALA A 53 6.85 6.66 8.44
C ALA A 53 5.63 6.15 7.66
N ALA A 54 5.72 4.94 7.08
CA ALA A 54 4.59 4.29 6.44
C ALA A 54 3.44 4.05 7.43
N ALA A 55 3.72 3.50 8.62
CA ALA A 55 2.70 3.21 9.63
C ALA A 55 1.98 4.47 10.12
N ILE A 56 2.73 5.56 10.38
CA ILE A 56 2.16 6.86 10.78
C ILE A 56 1.25 7.38 9.67
N LEU A 57 1.73 7.40 8.43
CA LEU A 57 0.93 7.89 7.31
C LEU A 57 -0.30 7.04 7.06
N MET A 58 -0.20 5.71 7.15
CA MET A 58 -1.34 4.82 6.93
C MET A 58 -2.38 4.98 8.02
N GLY A 59 -1.94 5.09 9.29
CA GLY A 59 -2.81 5.29 10.45
C GLY A 59 -3.53 6.63 10.45
N LEU A 60 -2.86 7.72 10.06
CA LEU A 60 -3.46 9.05 9.97
C LEU A 60 -4.21 9.27 8.65
N GLY A 61 -3.71 8.67 7.57
CA GLY A 61 -4.21 8.79 6.22
C GLY A 61 -5.56 8.10 6.05
N ALA A 62 -5.75 6.90 6.62
CA ALA A 62 -7.01 6.17 6.48
C ALA A 62 -8.25 7.01 6.89
N PRO A 63 -8.35 7.61 8.10
CA PRO A 63 -9.49 8.45 8.45
C PRO A 63 -9.56 9.76 7.65
N ALA A 64 -8.41 10.41 7.39
CA ALA A 64 -8.35 11.65 6.62
C ALA A 64 -8.88 11.45 5.20
N PHE A 65 -8.37 10.44 4.48
CA PHE A 65 -8.80 10.12 3.13
C PHE A 65 -10.20 9.51 3.08
N ALA A 66 -10.62 8.73 4.08
CA ALA A 66 -11.99 8.23 4.16
C ALA A 66 -13.01 9.38 4.17
N SER A 67 -12.72 10.47 4.90
CA SER A 67 -13.57 11.66 4.91
C SER A 67 -13.54 12.44 3.58
N LEU A 68 -12.36 12.63 2.99
CA LEU A 68 -12.17 13.36 1.72
C LEU A 68 -12.87 12.67 0.53
N VAL A 69 -12.90 11.34 0.56
CA VAL A 69 -13.33 10.51 -0.57
C VAL A 69 -14.76 9.97 -0.39
N ALA A 70 -15.43 10.29 0.73
CA ALA A 70 -16.76 9.79 1.07
C ALA A 70 -17.82 9.96 -0.03
N GLY A 71 -17.69 10.97 -0.91
CA GLY A 71 -18.60 11.25 -2.02
C GLY A 71 -18.24 10.61 -3.37
N TRP A 72 -17.12 9.87 -3.48
CA TRP A 72 -16.64 9.31 -4.75
C TRP A 72 -17.18 7.91 -5.04
N ASP A 73 -17.23 7.56 -6.32
CA ASP A 73 -17.59 6.21 -6.76
C ASP A 73 -16.51 5.21 -6.32
N ARG A 74 -16.86 4.36 -5.34
CA ARG A 74 -15.96 3.38 -4.72
C ARG A 74 -15.22 2.52 -5.72
N ARG A 75 -15.87 2.15 -6.83
CA ARG A 75 -15.24 1.28 -7.84
C ARG A 75 -14.09 1.96 -8.56
N ARG A 76 -14.24 3.26 -8.88
CA ARG A 76 -13.19 4.06 -9.51
C ARG A 76 -12.06 4.34 -8.54
N LEU A 77 -12.40 4.60 -7.28
CA LEU A 77 -11.43 4.84 -6.23
C LEU A 77 -10.50 3.63 -6.03
N LEU A 78 -11.08 2.44 -5.84
CA LEU A 78 -10.32 1.21 -5.63
C LEU A 78 -9.39 0.91 -6.82
N ALA A 79 -9.86 1.12 -8.04
CA ALA A 79 -9.05 0.95 -9.24
C ALA A 79 -7.90 1.97 -9.31
N LEU A 80 -8.18 3.25 -9.02
CA LEU A 80 -7.17 4.31 -9.00
C LEU A 80 -6.11 4.04 -7.93
N SER A 81 -6.50 3.63 -6.73
CA SER A 81 -5.59 3.26 -5.64
C SER A 81 -4.69 2.10 -6.04
N LEU A 82 -5.23 1.07 -6.72
CA LEU A 82 -4.43 -0.06 -7.17
C LEU A 82 -3.39 0.33 -8.24
N VAL A 83 -3.78 1.18 -9.19
CA VAL A 83 -2.86 1.72 -10.22
C VAL A 83 -1.80 2.60 -9.57
N TRP A 84 -2.19 3.49 -8.66
CA TRP A 84 -1.29 4.35 -7.88
C TRP A 84 -0.26 3.52 -7.10
N TYR A 85 -0.73 2.48 -6.41
CA TYR A 85 0.13 1.57 -5.66
C TYR A 85 1.14 0.86 -6.57
N GLY A 86 0.67 0.32 -7.70
CA GLY A 86 1.53 -0.37 -8.66
C GLY A 86 2.61 0.53 -9.24
N LEU A 87 2.26 1.74 -9.67
CA LEU A 87 3.21 2.71 -10.22
C LEU A 87 4.28 3.11 -9.20
N LEU A 88 3.88 3.41 -7.96
CA LEU A 88 4.82 3.82 -6.92
C LEU A 88 5.67 2.67 -6.39
N THR A 89 5.13 1.44 -6.34
CA THR A 89 5.94 0.24 -6.09
C THR A 89 7.00 0.07 -7.18
N GLY A 90 6.63 0.25 -8.45
CA GLY A 90 7.59 0.22 -9.56
C GLY A 90 8.66 1.32 -9.43
N ALA A 91 8.25 2.52 -9.03
CA ALA A 91 9.19 3.62 -8.77
C ALA A 91 10.11 3.33 -7.56
N CYS A 92 9.59 2.72 -6.49
CA CYS A 92 10.39 2.29 -5.34
C CYS A 92 11.45 1.26 -5.75
N ALA A 93 11.10 0.34 -6.65
CA ALA A 93 12.05 -0.67 -7.15
C ALA A 93 13.19 -0.04 -7.97
N LEU A 94 12.96 1.14 -8.55
CA LEU A 94 13.96 1.90 -9.32
C LEU A 94 14.70 2.95 -8.47
N ALA A 95 14.39 3.07 -7.17
CA ALA A 95 14.94 4.13 -6.33
C ALA A 95 16.45 3.90 -6.08
N PRO A 96 17.34 4.84 -6.45
CA PRO A 96 18.78 4.66 -6.33
C PRO A 96 19.33 4.97 -4.93
N SER A 97 18.55 5.62 -4.07
CA SER A 97 19.00 6.08 -2.75
C SER A 97 17.88 6.05 -1.70
N TYR A 98 18.27 6.04 -0.41
CA TYR A 98 17.32 6.04 0.71
C TYR A 98 16.46 7.32 0.71
N ALA A 99 17.09 8.45 0.38
CA ALA A 99 16.42 9.76 0.26
C ALA A 99 15.33 9.77 -0.81
N THR A 100 15.49 9.00 -1.90
CA THR A 100 14.47 8.85 -2.95
C THR A 100 13.44 7.77 -2.61
N LEU A 101 13.84 6.71 -1.91
CA LEU A 101 12.98 5.59 -1.56
C LEU A 101 11.94 5.99 -0.51
N LEU A 102 12.34 6.76 0.51
CA LEU A 102 11.45 7.19 1.59
C LEU A 102 10.20 7.95 1.12
N PRO A 103 10.31 9.05 0.34
CA PRO A 103 9.14 9.77 -0.13
C PRO A 103 8.28 8.93 -1.08
N LEU A 104 8.91 8.12 -1.96
CA LEU A 104 8.17 7.20 -2.83
C LEU A 104 7.38 6.16 -2.02
N ARG A 105 7.96 5.65 -0.94
CA ARG A 105 7.31 4.68 -0.06
C ARG A 105 6.15 5.30 0.71
N VAL A 106 6.34 6.51 1.25
CA VAL A 106 5.29 7.28 1.90
C VAL A 106 4.13 7.49 0.92
N LEU A 107 4.40 7.96 -0.30
CA LEU A 107 3.36 8.11 -1.33
C LEU A 107 2.68 6.78 -1.70
N ALA A 108 3.45 5.69 -1.77
CA ALA A 108 2.93 4.37 -2.12
C ALA A 108 1.91 3.88 -1.08
N VAL A 109 2.15 4.15 0.20
CA VAL A 109 1.34 3.68 1.34
C VAL A 109 0.01 4.44 1.47
N ILE A 110 -0.14 5.59 0.79
CA ILE A 110 -1.43 6.29 0.69
C ILE A 110 -2.49 5.43 -0.01
N ALA A 111 -2.13 4.74 -1.10
CA ALA A 111 -3.09 3.91 -1.82
C ALA A 111 -3.66 2.76 -0.96
N PRO A 112 -2.84 1.98 -0.23
CA PRO A 112 -3.30 1.05 0.79
C PRO A 112 -4.27 1.68 1.78
N ALA A 113 -3.94 2.85 2.35
CA ALA A 113 -4.79 3.54 3.32
C ALA A 113 -6.18 3.94 2.77
N ILE A 114 -6.28 4.16 1.46
CA ILE A 114 -7.55 4.47 0.77
C ILE A 114 -8.30 3.19 0.38
N PHE A 115 -7.56 2.11 0.10
CA PHE A 115 -8.12 0.85 -0.39
C PHE A 115 -8.69 -0.02 0.73
N THR A 116 -8.10 0.04 1.93
CA THR A 116 -8.52 -0.69 3.14
C THR A 116 -9.54 0.08 3.96
#